data_AF-A0A662UGK5-F1
#
_entry.id   AF-A0A662UGK5-F1
#
_cell.length_a   1.000
_cell.length_b   1.000
_cell.length_c   1.000
_cell.angle_alpha   90.00
_cell.angle_beta   90.00
_cell.angle_gamma   90.00
#
_symmetry.space_group_name_H-M   'P 1'
#
loop_
_entity.id
_entity.type
_entity.pdbx_description
1 polymer ?
#
loop_
_entity_poly.entity_id
_entity_poly.type
_entity_poly.pdbx_seq_one_letter_code
_entity_poly.pdbx_strand_id
1 'polypeptide(L)'
;MKRLKHHPSSEIVGTHSSALKGTSIVVGVTSSAAAYRTIDVVRELMRRGADVHVVMSRNATKLISPTLFEWATGNEVYVEFGGETGHIALSKMCNSMVIAPATLNTIAKIASGVADTSVTLTAITMVGMGKPVIIVPAMHKCLWDSPQAKEVLGKIRQWDMIVVPPAIEENKAKFPPVEDIVAAAEAATLRGRDLRGLKILVTAGPTREYLDPVRFLTNASSGRMGIAIAREAYFRGAEVTLVHGPVSISVPRYVRAVEVTTTKEMLEAVVSEVTSEDYDAVILAAAPVDYSFSRYSKEKIKSSSKELELTLVPTPKISVELRKVFNGLLVGFAAETTFGSNNKLIALAQEKLRKRGFNIIVANDVSRPDVGFSSDFNEVYIIDDRGLAEHIPKSPKSVIARRLLDIVRDRVMGR
;
A
#
# COMPACT_ATOMS: atom_id res chain seq x y z
N MET A 1 25.79 -26.47 16.72
CA MET A 1 25.98 -25.29 17.59
C MET A 1 24.68 -24.99 18.32
N LYS A 2 24.69 -24.87 19.66
CA LYS A 2 23.51 -24.43 20.43
C LYS A 2 23.13 -23.02 19.95
N ARG A 3 21.92 -22.84 19.40
CA ARG A 3 21.32 -21.53 19.09
C ARG A 3 21.55 -20.63 20.30
N LEU A 4 22.29 -19.53 20.15
CA LEU A 4 22.28 -18.45 21.14
C LEU A 4 20.81 -18.06 21.33
N LYS A 5 20.32 -18.10 22.58
CA LYS A 5 18.91 -17.82 22.91
C LYS A 5 18.47 -16.41 22.49
N HIS A 6 19.40 -15.55 22.10
CA HIS A 6 19.16 -14.20 21.63
C HIS A 6 20.14 -13.87 20.51
N HIS A 7 19.64 -13.67 19.28
CA HIS A 7 20.42 -13.14 18.17
C HIS A 7 20.15 -11.62 18.09
N PRO A 8 21.15 -10.74 17.87
CA PRO A 8 20.93 -9.29 17.87
C PRO A 8 19.87 -8.81 16.87
N SER A 9 19.68 -9.54 15.76
CA SER A 9 18.59 -9.27 14.80
C SER A 9 17.18 -9.39 15.39
N SER A 10 17.01 -10.11 16.51
CA SER A 10 15.71 -10.24 17.17
C SER A 10 15.24 -8.95 17.85
N GLU A 11 16.16 -8.02 18.16
CA GLU A 11 15.84 -6.73 18.78
C GLU A 11 15.04 -5.80 17.87
N ILE A 12 15.21 -5.91 16.55
CA ILE A 12 14.47 -5.07 15.60
C ILE A 12 13.06 -5.60 15.34
N VAL A 13 12.75 -6.83 15.75
CA VAL A 13 11.49 -7.49 15.40
C VAL A 13 10.31 -6.75 16.02
N GLY A 14 9.39 -6.30 15.17
CA GLY A 14 8.19 -5.60 15.62
C GLY A 14 8.37 -4.12 15.99
N THR A 15 9.53 -3.52 15.74
CA THR A 15 9.83 -2.11 16.08
C THR A 15 9.05 -1.07 15.26
N HIS A 16 8.66 -1.39 14.02
CA HIS A 16 7.81 -0.53 13.19
C HIS A 16 6.32 -0.86 13.37
N SER A 17 5.99 -2.14 13.42
CA SER A 17 4.62 -2.62 13.64
C SER A 17 4.63 -4.08 14.09
N SER A 18 3.54 -4.54 14.71
CA SER A 18 3.34 -5.96 15.05
C SER A 18 2.45 -6.70 14.03
N ALA A 19 2.25 -6.12 12.84
CA ALA A 19 1.26 -6.60 11.87
C ALA A 19 1.52 -8.03 11.36
N LEU A 20 2.78 -8.43 11.27
CA LEU A 20 3.23 -9.75 10.82
C LEU A 20 3.61 -10.68 11.99
N LYS A 21 3.31 -10.29 13.23
CA LYS A 21 3.64 -11.10 14.40
C LYS A 21 2.97 -12.48 14.30
N GLY A 22 3.76 -13.54 14.48
CA GLY A 22 3.29 -14.92 14.37
C GLY A 22 3.20 -15.45 12.94
N THR A 23 3.66 -14.67 11.95
CA THR A 23 3.80 -15.13 10.56
C THR A 23 5.27 -15.42 10.24
N SER A 24 5.49 -16.42 9.38
CA SER A 24 6.81 -16.74 8.85
C SER A 24 6.82 -16.55 7.33
N ILE A 25 7.85 -15.89 6.79
CA ILE A 25 7.96 -15.54 5.36
C ILE A 25 9.27 -16.09 4.80
N VAL A 26 9.20 -16.77 3.65
CA VAL A 26 10.39 -17.16 2.89
C VAL A 26 10.81 -16.00 1.99
N VAL A 27 12.09 -15.62 2.01
CA VAL A 27 12.67 -14.68 1.05
C VAL A 27 13.63 -15.43 0.12
N GLY A 28 13.22 -15.58 -1.14
CA GLY A 28 14.00 -16.18 -2.20
C GLY A 28 14.93 -15.17 -2.88
N VAL A 29 16.24 -15.40 -2.84
CA VAL A 29 17.25 -14.52 -3.45
C VAL A 29 17.83 -15.17 -4.71
N THR A 30 17.73 -14.47 -5.83
CA THR A 30 18.26 -14.95 -7.13
C THR A 30 19.45 -14.10 -7.59
N SER A 31 20.19 -14.60 -8.59
CA SER A 31 21.45 -14.01 -9.07
C SER A 31 21.21 -12.74 -9.91
N SER A 32 21.05 -11.60 -9.23
CA SER A 32 20.89 -10.28 -9.84
C SER A 32 21.72 -9.24 -9.11
N ALA A 33 22.16 -8.20 -9.83
CA ALA A 33 22.92 -7.08 -9.25
C ALA A 33 22.15 -6.34 -8.14
N ALA A 34 20.82 -6.49 -8.06
CA ALA A 34 19.99 -5.92 -7.01
C ALA A 34 19.87 -6.79 -5.74
N ALA A 35 20.56 -7.94 -5.67
CA ALA A 35 20.43 -8.88 -4.55
C ALA A 35 20.78 -8.28 -3.17
N TYR A 36 21.66 -7.28 -3.13
CA TYR A 36 22.00 -6.59 -1.88
C TYR A 36 20.80 -5.82 -1.27
N ARG A 37 19.89 -5.29 -2.10
CA ARG A 37 18.69 -4.57 -1.63
C ARG A 37 17.70 -5.49 -0.93
N THR A 38 17.81 -6.80 -1.11
CA THR A 38 16.97 -7.78 -0.41
C THR A 38 17.23 -7.79 1.09
N ILE A 39 18.43 -7.40 1.55
CA ILE A 39 18.70 -7.26 2.99
C ILE A 39 17.72 -6.24 3.60
N ASP A 40 17.48 -5.11 2.92
CA ASP A 40 16.55 -4.09 3.41
C ASP A 40 15.12 -4.61 3.48
N VAL A 41 14.70 -5.39 2.49
CA VAL A 41 13.38 -6.06 2.48
C VAL A 41 13.25 -7.02 3.66
N VAL A 42 14.23 -7.88 3.88
CA VAL A 42 14.26 -8.83 5.00
C VAL A 42 14.15 -8.10 6.33
N ARG A 43 14.99 -7.07 6.55
CA ARG A 43 14.98 -6.29 7.79
C ARG A 43 13.66 -5.58 8.01
N GLU A 44 13.06 -5.02 6.96
CA GLU A 44 11.79 -4.32 7.08
C GLU A 44 10.62 -5.27 7.37
N LEU A 45 10.60 -6.48 6.80
CA LEU A 45 9.63 -7.53 7.17
C LEU A 45 9.77 -7.93 8.65
N MET A 46 11.01 -8.07 9.14
CA MET A 46 11.27 -8.32 10.56
C MET A 46 10.80 -7.16 11.44
N ARG A 47 11.07 -5.90 11.07
CA ARG A 47 10.57 -4.72 11.82
C ARG A 47 9.05 -4.67 11.92
N ARG A 48 8.34 -5.37 11.04
CA ARG A 48 6.88 -5.53 11.06
C ARG A 48 6.39 -6.78 11.79
N GLY A 49 7.32 -7.58 12.32
CA GLY A 49 7.05 -8.73 13.20
C GLY A 49 7.16 -10.10 12.53
N ALA A 50 7.55 -10.18 11.25
CA ALA A 50 7.68 -11.46 10.55
C ALA A 50 8.94 -12.24 11.00
N ASP A 51 8.81 -13.56 11.08
CA ASP A 51 9.95 -14.47 11.13
C ASP A 51 10.41 -14.81 9.71
N VAL A 52 11.61 -14.37 9.33
CA VAL A 52 12.07 -14.41 7.94
C VAL A 52 13.09 -15.53 7.73
N HIS A 53 12.80 -16.41 6.78
CA HIS A 53 13.68 -17.51 6.35
C HIS A 53 14.20 -17.23 4.94
N VAL A 54 15.50 -17.38 4.71
CA VAL A 54 16.09 -17.02 3.40
C VAL A 54 16.47 -18.27 2.63
N VAL A 55 16.08 -18.31 1.36
CA VAL A 55 16.48 -19.34 0.40
C VAL A 55 17.23 -18.66 -0.74
N MET A 56 18.42 -19.15 -1.08
CA MET A 56 19.25 -18.56 -2.13
C MET A 56 19.49 -19.54 -3.26
N SER A 57 19.60 -19.04 -4.49
CA SER A 57 20.15 -19.85 -5.58
C SER A 57 21.68 -19.95 -5.43
N ARG A 58 22.28 -21.07 -5.87
CA ARG A 58 23.75 -21.23 -5.90
C ARG A 58 24.48 -20.10 -6.64
N ASN A 59 23.85 -19.47 -7.63
CA ASN A 59 24.46 -18.35 -8.35
C ASN A 59 24.31 -17.02 -7.60
N ALA A 60 23.31 -16.86 -6.73
CA ALA A 60 23.17 -15.67 -5.90
C ALA A 60 24.30 -15.59 -4.86
N THR A 61 24.77 -16.73 -4.34
CA THR A 61 25.86 -16.78 -3.35
C THR A 61 27.20 -16.24 -3.87
N LYS A 62 27.38 -16.20 -5.20
CA LYS A 62 28.55 -15.61 -5.86
C LYS A 62 28.52 -14.07 -5.88
N LEU A 63 27.34 -13.47 -5.72
CA LEU A 63 27.15 -12.02 -5.72
C LEU A 63 27.04 -11.46 -4.30
N ILE A 64 26.39 -12.21 -3.42
CA ILE A 64 26.17 -11.82 -2.02
C ILE A 64 26.28 -13.06 -1.13
N SER A 65 27.07 -12.98 -0.07
CA SER A 65 27.30 -14.13 0.81
C SER A 65 26.03 -14.48 1.61
N PRO A 66 25.68 -15.78 1.72
CA PRO A 66 24.63 -16.25 2.63
C PRO A 66 24.79 -15.74 4.06
N THR A 67 26.03 -15.61 4.54
CA THR A 67 26.34 -15.15 5.91
C THR A 67 25.73 -13.78 6.22
N LEU A 68 25.61 -12.88 5.24
CA LEU A 68 24.97 -11.57 5.46
C LEU A 68 23.47 -11.71 5.76
N PHE A 69 22.79 -12.68 5.14
CA PHE A 69 21.39 -12.96 5.41
C PHE A 69 21.19 -13.71 6.72
N GLU A 70 22.14 -14.58 7.10
CA GLU A 70 22.16 -15.19 8.43
C GLU A 70 22.29 -14.13 9.51
N TRP A 71 23.18 -13.16 9.35
CA TRP A 71 23.31 -12.04 10.29
C TRP A 71 22.11 -11.10 10.28
N ALA A 72 21.47 -10.91 9.12
CA ALA A 72 20.29 -10.07 9.01
C ALA A 72 19.07 -10.69 9.71
N THR A 73 18.90 -12.01 9.59
CA THR A 73 17.70 -12.73 10.09
C THR A 73 17.92 -13.39 11.45
N GLY A 74 19.12 -13.91 11.72
CA GLY A 74 19.38 -14.86 12.80
C GLY A 74 18.94 -16.30 12.49
N ASN A 75 18.48 -16.55 11.25
CA ASN A 75 18.07 -17.86 10.76
C ASN A 75 19.11 -18.41 9.77
N GLU A 76 19.19 -19.73 9.67
CA GLU A 76 20.03 -20.41 8.66
C GLU A 76 19.54 -20.09 7.25
N VAL A 77 20.48 -19.94 6.31
CA VAL A 77 20.18 -19.65 4.91
C VAL A 77 20.27 -20.91 4.07
N TYR A 78 19.16 -21.27 3.41
CA TYR A 78 19.08 -22.47 2.58
C TYR A 78 19.62 -22.18 1.17
N VAL A 79 20.83 -22.66 0.86
CA VAL A 79 21.35 -22.67 -0.52
C VAL A 79 20.97 -23.97 -1.21
N GLU A 80 21.03 -25.08 -0.48
CA GLU A 80 20.64 -26.42 -0.88
C GLU A 80 19.87 -27.07 0.25
N PHE A 81 18.88 -27.89 -0.09
CA PHE A 81 18.18 -28.69 0.91
C PHE A 81 18.93 -30.00 1.11
N GLY A 82 19.32 -30.29 2.35
CA GLY A 82 19.84 -31.60 2.74
C GLY A 82 18.70 -32.62 2.77
N GLY A 83 18.56 -33.44 1.73
CA GLY A 83 17.53 -34.47 1.61
C GLY A 83 16.19 -34.00 1.00
N GLU A 84 15.29 -34.95 0.71
CA GLU A 84 14.06 -34.71 -0.07
C GLU A 84 13.00 -33.86 0.66
N THR A 85 13.08 -33.66 1.98
CA THR A 85 11.99 -33.05 2.77
C THR A 85 12.21 -31.58 3.18
N GLY A 86 13.40 -31.00 2.97
CA GLY A 86 13.73 -29.66 3.48
C GLY A 86 12.81 -28.55 2.94
N HIS A 87 12.58 -28.55 1.63
CA HIS A 87 11.68 -27.59 0.98
C HIS A 87 10.21 -27.75 1.42
N ILE A 88 9.77 -28.98 1.68
CA ILE A 88 8.41 -29.28 2.17
C ILE A 88 8.24 -28.75 3.59
N ALA A 89 9.20 -29.01 4.47
CA ALA A 89 9.16 -28.55 5.86
C ALA A 89 9.14 -27.01 5.94
N LEU A 90 10.03 -26.35 5.19
CA LEU A 90 10.06 -24.88 5.10
C LEU A 90 8.74 -24.32 4.53
N SER A 91 8.25 -24.91 3.43
CA SER A 91 7.00 -24.49 2.80
C SER A 91 5.79 -24.69 3.71
N LYS A 92 5.77 -25.72 4.58
CA LYS A 92 4.71 -25.93 5.57
C LYS A 92 4.77 -24.90 6.69
N MET A 93 5.97 -24.59 7.18
CA MET A 93 6.21 -23.64 8.27
C MET A 93 5.85 -22.19 7.89
N CYS A 94 6.19 -21.77 6.67
CA CYS A 94 6.01 -20.37 6.24
C CYS A 94 4.64 -20.10 5.62
N ASN A 95 4.11 -18.89 5.80
CA ASN A 95 2.82 -18.44 5.29
C ASN A 95 2.88 -17.94 3.84
N SER A 96 4.01 -17.36 3.42
CA SER A 96 4.19 -16.78 2.08
C SER A 96 5.65 -16.81 1.64
N MET A 97 5.90 -16.56 0.35
CA MET A 97 7.24 -16.40 -0.21
C MET A 97 7.39 -15.12 -1.01
N VAL A 98 8.47 -14.39 -0.81
CA VAL A 98 8.87 -13.22 -1.62
C VAL A 98 10.15 -13.57 -2.37
N ILE A 99 10.12 -13.57 -3.69
CA ILE A 99 11.30 -13.76 -4.53
C ILE A 99 11.83 -12.39 -4.94
N ALA A 100 12.85 -11.91 -4.23
CA ALA A 100 13.42 -10.59 -4.41
C ALA A 100 14.95 -10.66 -4.39
N PRO A 101 15.65 -10.23 -5.46
CA PRO A 101 15.14 -10.07 -6.81
C PRO A 101 14.73 -11.42 -7.42
N ALA A 102 13.81 -11.40 -8.38
CA ALA A 102 13.48 -12.50 -9.27
C ALA A 102 14.02 -12.23 -10.68
N THR A 103 15.02 -13.00 -11.11
CA THR A 103 15.52 -12.92 -12.50
C THR A 103 14.54 -13.54 -13.49
N LEU A 104 14.58 -13.12 -14.75
CA LEU A 104 13.78 -13.73 -15.82
C LEU A 104 13.99 -15.25 -15.90
N ASN A 105 15.22 -15.74 -15.71
CA ASN A 105 15.51 -17.17 -15.65
C ASN A 105 14.73 -17.89 -14.54
N THR A 106 14.67 -17.30 -13.34
CA THR A 106 13.91 -17.90 -12.22
C THR A 106 12.41 -17.88 -12.50
N ILE A 107 11.90 -16.75 -13.01
CA ILE A 107 10.49 -16.59 -13.36
C ILE A 107 10.08 -17.59 -14.46
N ALA A 108 10.89 -17.73 -15.51
CA ALA A 108 10.65 -18.67 -16.60
C ALA A 108 10.70 -20.13 -16.11
N LYS A 109 11.63 -20.48 -15.22
CA LYS A 109 11.68 -21.81 -14.61
C LYS A 109 10.42 -22.12 -13.82
N ILE A 110 9.95 -21.19 -12.98
CA ILE A 110 8.69 -21.34 -12.25
C ILE A 110 7.52 -21.50 -13.24
N ALA A 111 7.45 -20.64 -14.27
CA ALA A 111 6.42 -20.68 -15.31
C ALA A 111 6.42 -21.97 -16.15
N SER A 112 7.52 -22.72 -16.18
CA SER A 112 7.66 -23.98 -16.89
C SER A 112 7.68 -25.21 -15.96
N GLY A 113 7.49 -25.04 -14.65
CA GLY A 113 7.53 -26.14 -13.68
C GLY A 113 8.93 -26.69 -13.38
N VAL A 114 9.99 -25.96 -13.71
CA VAL A 114 11.37 -26.38 -13.46
C VAL A 114 11.78 -26.06 -12.02
N ALA A 115 11.90 -27.12 -11.21
CA ALA A 115 12.18 -27.06 -9.78
C ALA A 115 13.65 -27.42 -9.42
N ASP A 116 14.62 -26.98 -10.23
CA ASP A 116 16.03 -27.40 -10.15
C ASP A 116 16.92 -26.54 -9.23
N THR A 117 16.35 -25.54 -8.55
CA THR A 117 17.05 -24.73 -7.55
C THR A 117 16.21 -24.67 -6.27
N SER A 118 16.86 -24.45 -5.12
CA SER A 118 16.14 -24.31 -3.85
C SER A 118 15.05 -23.23 -3.89
N VAL A 119 15.30 -22.12 -4.60
CA VAL A 119 14.32 -21.04 -4.79
C VAL A 119 13.13 -21.50 -5.64
N THR A 120 13.37 -22.08 -6.81
CA THR A 120 12.28 -22.51 -7.72
C THR A 120 11.49 -23.68 -7.14
N LEU A 121 12.18 -24.64 -6.49
CA LEU A 121 11.57 -25.76 -5.78
C LEU A 121 10.64 -25.29 -4.65
N THR A 122 11.12 -24.37 -3.80
CA THR A 122 10.30 -23.80 -2.72
C THR A 122 9.11 -23.03 -3.27
N ALA A 123 9.31 -22.20 -4.31
CA ALA A 123 8.24 -21.43 -4.92
C ALA A 123 7.12 -22.30 -5.48
N ILE A 124 7.48 -23.31 -6.29
CA ILE A 124 6.50 -24.25 -6.89
C ILE A 124 5.78 -25.03 -5.80
N THR A 125 6.48 -25.46 -4.75
CA THR A 125 5.89 -26.17 -3.61
C THR A 125 4.89 -25.30 -2.87
N MET A 126 5.21 -24.03 -2.62
CA MET A 126 4.31 -23.09 -1.95
C MET A 126 3.07 -22.78 -2.78
N VAL A 127 3.22 -22.61 -4.10
CA VAL A 127 2.07 -22.48 -5.02
C VAL A 127 1.19 -23.72 -4.94
N GLY A 128 1.76 -24.93 -4.98
CA GLY A 128 1.03 -26.19 -4.86
C GLY A 128 0.29 -26.36 -3.51
N MET A 129 0.75 -25.69 -2.45
CA MET A 129 0.09 -25.64 -1.14
C MET A 129 -0.96 -24.52 -1.03
N GLY A 130 -1.23 -23.77 -2.11
CA GLY A 130 -2.14 -22.63 -2.10
C GLY A 130 -1.61 -21.43 -1.31
N LYS A 131 -0.30 -21.35 -1.11
CA LYS A 131 0.34 -20.25 -0.38
C LYS A 131 0.77 -19.13 -1.34
N PRO A 132 0.60 -17.86 -0.94
CA PRO A 132 0.94 -16.73 -1.80
C PRO A 132 2.43 -16.66 -2.08
N VAL A 133 2.77 -16.48 -3.36
CA VAL A 133 4.13 -16.21 -3.82
C VAL A 133 4.18 -14.86 -4.52
N ILE A 134 5.05 -14.00 -4.01
CA ILE A 134 5.31 -12.64 -4.50
C ILE A 134 6.58 -12.67 -5.32
N ILE A 135 6.51 -12.22 -6.56
CA ILE A 135 7.63 -12.10 -7.50
C ILE A 135 8.03 -10.63 -7.60
N VAL A 136 9.31 -10.34 -7.39
CA VAL A 136 9.87 -8.98 -7.54
C VAL A 136 10.87 -8.98 -8.70
N PRO A 137 10.41 -8.75 -9.94
CA PRO A 137 11.28 -8.80 -11.11
C PRO A 137 12.39 -7.75 -11.03
N ALA A 138 13.63 -8.14 -11.32
CA ALA A 138 14.74 -7.22 -11.49
C ALA A 138 15.62 -7.66 -12.65
N MET A 139 15.59 -6.90 -13.75
CA MET A 139 16.29 -7.22 -14.99
C MET A 139 16.52 -5.98 -15.84
N HIS A 140 17.42 -6.08 -16.82
CA HIS A 140 17.61 -5.02 -17.82
C HIS A 140 16.32 -4.80 -18.63
N LYS A 141 16.05 -3.57 -19.10
CA LYS A 141 14.83 -3.25 -19.87
C LYS A 141 14.63 -4.13 -21.09
N CYS A 142 15.71 -4.44 -21.84
CA CYS A 142 15.61 -5.33 -22.99
C CYS A 142 15.07 -6.73 -22.63
N LEU A 143 15.39 -7.24 -21.43
CA LEU A 143 14.81 -8.49 -20.95
C LEU A 143 13.35 -8.30 -20.55
N TRP A 144 13.02 -7.20 -19.87
CA TRP A 144 11.64 -6.87 -19.47
C TRP A 144 10.69 -6.73 -20.65
N ASP A 145 11.13 -6.09 -21.73
CA ASP A 145 10.33 -5.83 -22.93
C ASP A 145 10.26 -7.04 -23.88
N SER A 146 11.04 -8.10 -23.61
CA SER A 146 11.12 -9.30 -24.44
C SER A 146 9.78 -10.06 -24.50
N PRO A 147 9.49 -10.76 -25.61
CA PRO A 147 8.29 -11.59 -25.70
C PRO A 147 8.28 -12.70 -24.63
N GLN A 148 9.44 -13.26 -24.29
CA GLN A 148 9.57 -14.27 -23.23
C GLN A 148 9.12 -13.72 -21.88
N ALA A 149 9.56 -12.52 -21.50
CA ALA A 149 9.15 -11.90 -20.25
C ALA A 149 7.64 -11.63 -20.20
N LYS A 150 7.05 -11.13 -21.30
CA LYS A 150 5.60 -10.90 -21.39
C LYS A 150 4.82 -12.20 -21.22
N GLU A 151 5.24 -13.27 -21.90
CA GLU A 151 4.58 -14.58 -21.83
C GLU A 151 4.65 -15.17 -20.42
N VAL A 152 5.84 -15.25 -19.82
CA VAL A 152 6.01 -15.87 -18.50
C VAL A 152 5.34 -15.04 -17.40
N LEU A 153 5.41 -13.70 -17.45
CA LEU A 153 4.71 -12.85 -16.49
C LEU A 153 3.18 -12.96 -16.66
N GLY A 154 2.69 -13.21 -17.87
CA GLY A 154 1.28 -13.53 -18.13
C GLY A 154 0.85 -14.80 -17.39
N LYS A 155 1.61 -15.91 -17.57
CA LYS A 155 1.37 -17.19 -16.88
C LYS A 155 1.40 -17.04 -15.35
N ILE A 156 2.42 -16.36 -14.82
CA ILE A 156 2.57 -16.11 -13.38
C ILE A 156 1.35 -15.38 -12.80
N ARG A 157 0.83 -14.36 -13.50
CA ARG A 157 -0.38 -13.64 -13.08
C ARG A 157 -1.65 -14.51 -13.13
N GLN A 158 -1.74 -15.44 -14.08
CA GLN A 158 -2.87 -16.38 -14.18
C GLN A 158 -2.91 -17.36 -13.01
N TRP A 159 -1.76 -17.67 -12.40
CA TRP A 159 -1.65 -18.52 -11.20
C TRP A 159 -1.76 -17.76 -9.89
N ASP A 160 -2.29 -16.53 -9.94
CA ASP A 160 -2.49 -15.65 -8.78
C ASP A 160 -1.23 -15.30 -7.97
N MET A 161 -0.06 -15.55 -8.54
CA MET A 161 1.19 -15.05 -8.00
C MET A 161 1.24 -13.53 -8.16
N ILE A 162 1.73 -12.84 -7.14
CA ILE A 162 1.71 -11.38 -7.09
C ILE A 162 3.00 -10.86 -7.71
N VAL A 163 2.92 -10.16 -8.82
CA VAL A 163 4.08 -9.51 -9.44
C VAL A 163 4.15 -8.08 -8.95
N VAL A 164 5.15 -7.75 -8.12
CA VAL A 164 5.42 -6.35 -7.73
C VAL A 164 6.02 -5.63 -8.93
N PRO A 165 5.36 -4.60 -9.48
CA PRO A 165 5.85 -3.94 -10.68
C PRO A 165 7.19 -3.25 -10.44
N PRO A 166 8.16 -3.34 -11.38
CA PRO A 166 9.46 -2.72 -11.22
C PRO A 166 9.36 -1.19 -11.26
N ALA A 167 10.32 -0.50 -10.65
CA ALA A 167 10.47 0.93 -10.81
C ALA A 167 11.02 1.23 -12.21
N ILE A 168 10.22 1.86 -13.09
CA ILE A 168 10.65 2.23 -14.45
C ILE A 168 11.37 3.58 -14.41
N GLU A 169 12.68 3.59 -14.22
CA GLU A 169 13.47 4.83 -14.23
C GLU A 169 14.47 4.80 -15.37
N GLU A 170 14.65 5.91 -16.09
CA GLU A 170 15.68 6.04 -17.15
C GLU A 170 15.60 4.92 -18.20
N ASN A 171 14.39 4.48 -18.56
CA ASN A 171 14.20 3.30 -19.42
C ASN A 171 14.85 2.02 -18.85
N LYS A 172 14.78 1.78 -17.54
CA LYS A 172 15.24 0.54 -16.88
C LYS A 172 14.19 0.03 -15.89
N ALA A 173 13.93 -1.28 -15.91
CA ALA A 173 13.12 -1.96 -14.90
C ALA A 173 13.98 -2.21 -13.65
N LYS A 174 14.05 -1.23 -12.75
CA LYS A 174 14.83 -1.30 -11.52
C LYS A 174 14.06 -2.03 -10.42
N PHE A 175 14.81 -2.52 -9.44
CA PHE A 175 14.26 -3.11 -8.22
C PHE A 175 13.31 -2.09 -7.55
N PRO A 176 12.06 -2.47 -7.24
CA PRO A 176 11.06 -1.53 -6.74
C PRO A 176 11.41 -0.95 -5.37
N PRO A 177 10.69 0.09 -4.92
CA PRO A 177 10.80 0.57 -3.54
C PRO A 177 10.57 -0.57 -2.54
N VAL A 178 11.32 -0.57 -1.44
CA VAL A 178 11.22 -1.61 -0.40
C VAL A 178 9.80 -1.63 0.18
N GLU A 179 9.19 -0.45 0.29
CA GLU A 179 7.85 -0.24 0.81
C GLU A 179 6.77 -0.95 -0.02
N ASP A 180 6.93 -1.00 -1.35
CA ASP A 180 6.00 -1.70 -2.24
C ASP A 180 6.13 -3.23 -2.09
N ILE A 181 7.37 -3.73 -1.98
CA ILE A 181 7.62 -5.17 -1.79
C ILE A 181 7.07 -5.63 -0.44
N VAL A 182 7.33 -4.86 0.62
CA VAL A 182 6.87 -5.17 1.98
C VAL A 182 5.35 -5.07 2.06
N ALA A 183 4.73 -4.06 1.44
CA ALA A 183 3.27 -3.97 1.39
C ALA A 183 2.64 -5.15 0.63
N ALA A 184 3.23 -5.57 -0.49
CA ALA A 184 2.77 -6.74 -1.23
C ALA A 184 2.88 -8.01 -0.38
N ALA A 185 4.01 -8.20 0.30
CA ALA A 185 4.23 -9.33 1.20
C ALA A 185 3.23 -9.32 2.37
N GLU A 186 2.99 -8.16 2.97
CA GLU A 186 2.10 -8.01 4.12
C GLU A 186 0.64 -8.28 3.74
N ALA A 187 0.15 -7.66 2.67
CA ALA A 187 -1.20 -7.89 2.13
C ALA A 187 -1.41 -9.37 1.76
N ALA A 188 -0.48 -9.94 1.00
CA ALA A 188 -0.57 -11.33 0.56
C ALA A 188 -0.53 -12.32 1.73
N THR A 189 0.35 -12.12 2.70
CA THR A 189 0.50 -13.00 3.86
C THR A 189 -0.73 -12.98 4.75
N LEU A 190 -1.34 -11.81 4.94
CA LEU A 190 -2.43 -11.63 5.90
C LEU A 190 -3.82 -11.81 5.29
N ARG A 191 -4.00 -11.52 4.00
CA ARG A 191 -5.31 -11.48 3.32
C ARG A 191 -5.32 -12.20 1.97
N GLY A 192 -4.16 -12.54 1.41
CA GLY A 192 -4.08 -13.07 0.05
C GLY A 192 -4.58 -12.05 -0.97
N ARG A 193 -5.41 -12.50 -1.90
CA ARG A 193 -6.03 -11.68 -2.96
C ARG A 193 -7.55 -11.59 -2.81
N ASP A 194 -8.02 -11.31 -1.60
CA ASP A 194 -9.44 -11.34 -1.22
C ASP A 194 -10.28 -10.15 -1.71
N LEU A 195 -9.68 -9.14 -2.34
CA LEU A 195 -10.38 -8.06 -3.04
C LEU A 195 -10.40 -8.24 -4.56
N ARG A 196 -10.00 -9.43 -5.05
CA ARG A 196 -10.00 -9.73 -6.48
C ARG A 196 -11.38 -9.54 -7.08
N GLY A 197 -11.43 -8.82 -8.20
CA GLY A 197 -12.66 -8.53 -8.93
C GLY A 197 -13.40 -7.30 -8.43
N LEU A 198 -12.95 -6.66 -7.35
CA LEU A 198 -13.53 -5.39 -6.89
C LEU A 198 -12.85 -4.21 -7.58
N LYS A 199 -13.65 -3.20 -7.95
CA LYS A 199 -13.22 -1.89 -8.42
C LYS A 199 -13.36 -0.86 -7.31
N ILE A 200 -12.24 -0.27 -6.90
CA ILE A 200 -12.19 0.69 -5.78
C ILE A 200 -11.59 2.02 -6.26
N LEU A 201 -12.35 3.10 -6.11
CA LEU A 201 -11.86 4.45 -6.30
C LEU A 201 -11.35 5.00 -4.96
N VAL A 202 -10.16 5.57 -4.94
CA VAL A 202 -9.58 6.22 -3.77
C VAL A 202 -9.23 7.65 -4.10
N THR A 203 -9.54 8.59 -3.22
CA THR A 203 -9.00 9.96 -3.31
C THR A 203 -7.83 10.15 -2.35
N ALA A 204 -6.82 10.93 -2.72
CA ALA A 204 -5.68 11.23 -1.83
C ALA A 204 -5.17 12.66 -1.97
N GLY A 205 -4.47 13.13 -0.93
CA GLY A 205 -3.76 14.40 -0.94
C GLY A 205 -4.62 15.62 -0.63
N PRO A 206 -3.99 16.79 -0.47
CA PRO A 206 -4.66 18.07 -0.32
C PRO A 206 -5.16 18.59 -1.67
N THR A 207 -6.06 19.57 -1.71
CA THR A 207 -6.26 20.41 -2.91
C THR A 207 -5.64 21.79 -2.72
N ARG A 208 -5.46 22.54 -3.82
CA ARG A 208 -4.92 23.90 -3.81
C ARG A 208 -5.89 24.85 -4.48
N GLU A 209 -6.37 25.84 -3.74
CA GLU A 209 -7.22 26.90 -4.26
C GLU A 209 -6.36 28.14 -4.51
N TYR A 210 -6.22 28.58 -5.76
CA TYR A 210 -5.24 29.61 -6.12
C TYR A 210 -5.78 31.02 -5.93
N LEU A 211 -4.98 31.87 -5.29
CA LEU A 211 -5.22 33.31 -5.19
C LEU A 211 -4.70 34.02 -6.45
N ASP A 212 -3.48 33.64 -6.85
CA ASP A 212 -2.74 34.16 -7.99
C ASP A 212 -1.85 33.02 -8.55
N PRO A 213 -1.04 33.22 -9.61
CA PRO A 213 -0.22 32.15 -10.18
C PRO A 213 0.83 31.54 -9.23
N VAL A 214 1.09 32.14 -8.07
CA VAL A 214 2.16 31.77 -7.14
C VAL A 214 1.62 31.29 -5.80
N ARG A 215 0.54 31.90 -5.30
CA ARG A 215 0.00 31.69 -3.95
C ARG A 215 -1.32 30.94 -4.00
N PHE A 216 -1.50 30.00 -3.07
CA PHE A 216 -2.70 29.20 -2.94
C PHE A 216 -3.02 28.91 -1.47
N LEU A 217 -4.28 28.58 -1.20
CA LEU A 217 -4.77 28.03 0.05
C LEU A 217 -4.77 26.50 -0.04
N THR A 218 -4.26 25.83 0.98
CA THR A 218 -4.23 24.36 1.07
C THR A 218 -4.28 23.90 2.52
N ASN A 219 -4.34 22.59 2.74
CA ASN A 219 -4.18 21.97 4.05
C ASN A 219 -2.90 21.13 4.10
N ALA A 220 -2.50 20.72 5.30
CA ALA A 220 -1.23 20.02 5.56
C ALA A 220 -1.25 18.53 5.18
N SER A 221 -2.21 18.07 4.36
CA SER A 221 -2.30 16.66 3.99
C SER A 221 -1.08 16.22 3.16
N SER A 222 -0.45 15.13 3.57
CA SER A 222 0.64 14.50 2.80
C SER A 222 0.14 13.54 1.71
N GLY A 223 -1.14 13.14 1.76
CA GLY A 223 -1.70 12.08 0.91
C GLY A 223 -1.33 10.64 1.30
N ARG A 224 -0.51 10.45 2.35
CA ARG A 224 -0.02 9.12 2.78
C ARG A 224 -1.15 8.11 3.06
N MET A 225 -2.27 8.57 3.63
CA MET A 225 -3.38 7.67 3.98
C MET A 225 -4.07 7.12 2.73
N GLY A 226 -4.48 7.97 1.80
CA GLY A 226 -5.12 7.54 0.55
C GLY A 226 -4.21 6.64 -0.29
N ILE A 227 -2.91 6.94 -0.35
CA ILE A 227 -1.94 6.08 -1.04
C ILE A 227 -1.75 4.73 -0.34
N ALA A 228 -1.74 4.69 1.00
CA ALA A 228 -1.68 3.43 1.74
C ALA A 228 -2.91 2.54 1.46
N ILE A 229 -4.11 3.15 1.38
CA ILE A 229 -5.35 2.45 1.01
C ILE A 229 -5.27 1.92 -0.42
N ALA A 230 -4.88 2.75 -1.39
CA ALA A 230 -4.75 2.35 -2.78
C ALA A 230 -3.74 1.19 -2.96
N ARG A 231 -2.60 1.27 -2.27
CA ARG A 231 -1.56 0.23 -2.30
C ARG A 231 -2.06 -1.11 -1.71
N GLU A 232 -2.65 -1.07 -0.52
CA GLU A 232 -3.18 -2.28 0.12
C GLU A 232 -4.31 -2.90 -0.71
N ALA A 233 -5.20 -2.08 -1.28
CA ALA A 233 -6.28 -2.55 -2.14
C ALA A 233 -5.75 -3.25 -3.40
N TYR A 234 -4.76 -2.65 -4.06
CA TYR A 234 -4.13 -3.22 -5.24
C TYR A 234 -3.47 -4.58 -4.96
N PHE A 235 -2.69 -4.69 -3.88
CA PHE A 235 -2.00 -5.94 -3.55
C PHE A 235 -2.94 -7.04 -3.06
N ARG A 236 -4.11 -6.67 -2.51
CA ARG A 236 -5.21 -7.61 -2.25
C ARG A 236 -6.04 -7.96 -3.49
N GLY A 237 -5.67 -7.44 -4.66
CA GLY A 237 -6.21 -7.84 -5.96
C GLY A 237 -7.31 -6.96 -6.55
N ALA A 238 -7.65 -5.83 -5.90
CA ALA A 238 -8.62 -4.89 -6.46
C ALA A 238 -8.07 -4.15 -7.69
N GLU A 239 -8.97 -3.75 -8.58
CA GLU A 239 -8.72 -2.73 -9.58
C GLU A 239 -8.86 -1.35 -8.92
N VAL A 240 -7.79 -0.56 -8.94
CA VAL A 240 -7.71 0.68 -8.17
C VAL A 240 -7.53 1.88 -9.08
N THR A 241 -8.44 2.85 -8.94
CA THR A 241 -8.30 4.20 -9.48
C THR A 241 -8.02 5.18 -8.35
N LEU A 242 -6.94 5.94 -8.47
CA LEU A 242 -6.50 6.92 -7.49
C LEU A 242 -6.66 8.33 -8.08
N VAL A 243 -7.64 9.10 -7.60
CA VAL A 243 -7.73 10.54 -7.89
C VAL A 243 -6.94 11.28 -6.82
N HIS A 244 -5.92 12.05 -7.18
CA HIS A 244 -5.09 12.68 -6.17
C HIS A 244 -4.76 14.14 -6.45
N GLY A 245 -4.73 14.92 -5.36
CA GLY A 245 -4.13 16.24 -5.34
C GLY A 245 -2.60 16.21 -5.31
N PRO A 246 -1.93 17.35 -5.09
CA PRO A 246 -0.48 17.40 -4.92
C PRO A 246 -0.02 16.69 -3.65
N VAL A 247 0.50 15.46 -3.80
CA VAL A 247 0.99 14.62 -2.70
C VAL A 247 2.50 14.79 -2.46
N SER A 248 2.95 14.50 -1.24
CA SER A 248 4.37 14.59 -0.85
C SER A 248 5.13 13.27 -0.98
N ILE A 249 4.46 12.21 -1.40
CA ILE A 249 5.03 10.87 -1.54
C ILE A 249 4.77 10.35 -2.97
N SER A 250 5.58 9.40 -3.42
CA SER A 250 5.44 8.84 -4.76
C SER A 250 4.09 8.14 -4.92
N VAL A 251 3.38 8.51 -5.98
CA VAL A 251 2.17 7.82 -6.41
C VAL A 251 2.56 6.44 -6.97
N PRO A 252 1.94 5.35 -6.52
CA PRO A 252 2.28 4.03 -7.04
C PRO A 252 1.95 3.94 -8.52
N ARG A 253 2.93 3.57 -9.35
CA ARG A 253 2.77 3.58 -10.82
C ARG A 253 1.91 2.44 -11.38
N TYR A 254 1.54 1.52 -10.51
CA TYR A 254 0.74 0.34 -10.84
C TYR A 254 -0.75 0.52 -10.55
N VAL A 255 -1.14 1.65 -9.95
CA VAL A 255 -2.54 2.07 -9.87
C VAL A 255 -2.82 3.09 -10.98
N ARG A 256 -4.04 3.09 -11.53
CA ARG A 256 -4.48 4.14 -12.46
C ARG A 256 -4.60 5.42 -11.66
N ALA A 257 -3.81 6.43 -11.98
CA ALA A 257 -3.79 7.69 -11.25
C ALA A 257 -4.34 8.84 -12.10
N VAL A 258 -5.21 9.65 -11.52
CA VAL A 258 -5.75 10.88 -12.10
C VAL A 258 -5.30 12.05 -11.21
N GLU A 259 -4.39 12.87 -11.74
CA GLU A 259 -3.90 14.04 -11.02
C GLU A 259 -4.87 15.22 -11.17
N VAL A 260 -5.17 15.87 -10.06
CA VAL A 260 -6.01 17.06 -9.96
C VAL A 260 -5.34 18.09 -9.07
N THR A 261 -5.75 19.35 -9.17
CA THR A 261 -5.18 20.43 -8.38
C THR A 261 -6.21 21.03 -7.42
N THR A 262 -7.38 21.40 -7.95
CA THR A 262 -8.42 22.11 -7.18
C THR A 262 -9.49 21.17 -6.62
N THR A 263 -10.28 21.65 -5.66
CA THR A 263 -11.42 20.90 -5.12
C THR A 263 -12.48 20.63 -6.18
N LYS A 264 -12.66 21.57 -7.12
CA LYS A 264 -13.57 21.43 -8.24
C LYS A 264 -13.11 20.35 -9.22
N GLU A 265 -11.82 20.37 -9.61
CA GLU A 265 -11.25 19.33 -10.48
C GLU A 265 -11.34 17.95 -9.83
N MET A 266 -11.08 17.84 -8.53
CA MET A 266 -11.24 16.57 -7.81
C MET A 266 -12.68 16.07 -7.84
N LEU A 267 -13.66 16.95 -7.63
CA LEU A 267 -15.07 16.60 -7.76
C LEU A 267 -15.40 16.09 -9.16
N GLU A 268 -15.02 16.85 -10.20
CA GLU A 268 -15.29 16.51 -11.60
C GLU A 268 -14.66 15.18 -11.98
N ALA A 269 -13.40 14.93 -11.58
CA ALA A 269 -12.72 13.67 -11.83
C ALA A 269 -13.42 12.50 -11.15
N VAL A 270 -13.77 12.62 -9.86
CA VAL A 270 -14.44 11.54 -9.13
C VAL A 270 -15.82 11.24 -9.71
N VAL A 271 -16.60 12.27 -10.07
CA VAL A 271 -17.92 12.10 -10.71
C VAL A 271 -17.79 11.47 -12.09
N SER A 272 -16.83 11.91 -12.89
CA SER A 272 -16.56 11.35 -14.22
C SER A 272 -16.21 9.86 -14.15
N GLU A 273 -15.36 9.46 -13.20
CA GLU A 273 -14.99 8.06 -12.99
C GLU A 273 -16.21 7.20 -12.64
N VAL A 274 -16.99 7.57 -11.62
CA VAL A 274 -18.13 6.74 -11.16
C VAL A 274 -19.33 6.76 -12.11
N THR A 275 -19.39 7.68 -13.06
CA THR A 275 -20.43 7.72 -14.09
C THR A 275 -20.02 6.99 -15.37
N SER A 276 -18.72 6.77 -15.58
CA SER A 276 -18.20 6.05 -16.73
C SER A 276 -17.97 4.56 -16.46
N GLU A 277 -17.74 4.18 -15.20
CA GLU A 277 -17.53 2.79 -14.78
C GLU A 277 -18.26 2.47 -13.47
N ASP A 278 -18.66 1.21 -13.32
CA ASP A 278 -19.21 0.70 -12.05
C ASP A 278 -18.07 0.48 -11.04
N TYR A 279 -18.14 1.16 -9.90
CA TYR A 279 -17.24 0.98 -8.77
C TYR A 279 -17.98 0.34 -7.59
N ASP A 280 -17.38 -0.66 -6.95
CA ASP A 280 -17.95 -1.30 -5.76
C ASP A 280 -17.86 -0.39 -4.53
N ALA A 281 -16.76 0.37 -4.44
CA ALA A 281 -16.51 1.29 -3.34
C ALA A 281 -15.75 2.55 -3.77
N VAL A 282 -16.09 3.67 -3.14
CA VAL A 282 -15.37 4.94 -3.26
C VAL A 282 -14.89 5.37 -1.88
N ILE A 283 -13.58 5.62 -1.74
CA ILE A 283 -12.93 5.98 -0.48
C ILE A 283 -12.39 7.41 -0.56
N LEU A 284 -13.10 8.34 0.08
CA LEU A 284 -12.77 9.77 0.10
C LEU A 284 -11.72 10.09 1.19
N ALA A 285 -10.48 9.66 0.98
CA ALA A 285 -9.34 9.90 1.88
C ALA A 285 -8.51 11.17 1.55
N ALA A 286 -8.90 11.94 0.54
CA ALA A 286 -8.31 13.25 0.26
C ALA A 286 -8.73 14.29 1.32
N ALA A 287 -8.03 15.43 1.31
CA ALA A 287 -8.37 16.61 2.09
C ALA A 287 -8.68 17.77 1.13
N PRO A 288 -9.91 17.86 0.59
CA PRO A 288 -10.31 19.03 -0.19
C PRO A 288 -10.38 20.27 0.72
N VAL A 289 -9.97 21.42 0.19
CA VAL A 289 -10.09 22.71 0.90
C VAL A 289 -11.56 23.13 0.93
N ASP A 290 -12.07 23.54 2.10
CA ASP A 290 -13.48 23.89 2.29
C ASP A 290 -13.90 25.26 1.73
N TYR A 291 -12.93 26.11 1.42
CA TYR A 291 -13.11 27.48 0.92
C TYR A 291 -12.11 27.79 -0.20
N SER A 292 -12.54 28.56 -1.20
CA SER A 292 -11.70 29.09 -2.28
C SER A 292 -11.76 30.62 -2.31
N PHE A 293 -10.84 31.25 -3.04
CA PHE A 293 -10.85 32.69 -3.22
C PHE A 293 -12.03 33.11 -4.12
N SER A 294 -12.74 34.18 -3.75
CA SER A 294 -13.87 34.69 -4.54
C SER A 294 -13.47 35.16 -5.93
N ARG A 295 -12.19 35.53 -6.12
CA ARG A 295 -11.60 35.97 -7.39
C ARG A 295 -10.17 35.45 -7.51
N TYR A 296 -9.85 34.91 -8.69
CA TYR A 296 -8.48 34.58 -9.09
C TYR A 296 -7.81 35.79 -9.74
N SER A 297 -6.61 36.15 -9.30
CA SER A 297 -5.78 37.17 -9.96
C SER A 297 -4.91 36.52 -11.03
N LYS A 298 -4.91 37.07 -12.25
CA LYS A 298 -4.02 36.59 -13.34
C LYS A 298 -2.56 36.97 -13.12
N GLU A 299 -2.30 37.99 -12.31
CA GLU A 299 -0.96 38.47 -11.97
C GLU A 299 -0.67 38.23 -10.48
N LYS A 300 0.62 38.03 -10.15
CA LYS A 300 1.07 37.94 -8.76
C LYS A 300 0.71 39.23 -8.03
N ILE A 301 -0.06 39.11 -6.94
CA ILE A 301 -0.47 40.27 -6.16
C ILE A 301 0.79 40.93 -5.57
N LYS A 302 1.02 42.20 -5.91
CA LYS A 302 2.19 42.98 -5.48
C LYS A 302 2.16 43.17 -3.96
N SER A 303 3.32 43.05 -3.30
CA SER A 303 3.47 43.26 -1.86
C SER A 303 3.56 44.75 -1.48
N SER A 304 2.82 45.62 -2.16
CA SER A 304 2.89 47.08 -1.99
C SER A 304 1.92 47.61 -0.93
N SER A 305 0.95 46.80 -0.49
CA SER A 305 -0.01 47.20 0.55
C SER A 305 0.49 46.80 1.94
N LYS A 306 0.14 47.61 2.94
CA LYS A 306 0.42 47.33 4.36
C LYS A 306 -0.41 46.13 4.86
N GLU A 307 -1.62 45.96 4.32
CA GLU A 307 -2.56 44.89 4.64
C GLU A 307 -3.17 44.31 3.34
N LEU A 308 -3.60 43.05 3.39
CA LEU A 308 -4.26 42.35 2.28
C LEU A 308 -5.49 41.62 2.82
N GLU A 309 -6.67 42.06 2.39
CA GLU A 309 -7.93 41.41 2.72
C GLU A 309 -8.37 40.49 1.58
N LEU A 310 -8.73 39.25 1.92
CA LEU A 310 -9.15 38.23 0.97
C LEU A 310 -10.55 37.74 1.32
N THR A 311 -11.44 37.72 0.33
CA THR A 311 -12.79 37.16 0.49
C THR A 311 -12.80 35.71 0.03
N LEU A 312 -13.29 34.82 0.89
CA LEU A 312 -13.40 33.39 0.62
C LEU A 312 -14.85 32.97 0.37
N VAL A 313 -15.06 32.00 -0.51
CA VAL A 313 -16.36 31.38 -0.81
C VAL A 313 -16.29 29.87 -0.58
N PRO A 314 -17.37 29.21 -0.12
CA PRO A 314 -17.36 27.77 0.11
C PRO A 314 -17.11 26.96 -1.17
N THR A 315 -16.31 25.89 -1.06
CA THR A 315 -16.14 24.90 -2.14
C THR A 315 -17.27 23.86 -2.14
N PRO A 316 -17.55 23.22 -3.29
CA PRO A 316 -18.53 22.15 -3.35
C PRO A 316 -18.11 20.97 -2.46
N LYS A 317 -19.08 20.34 -1.79
CA LYS A 317 -18.83 19.18 -0.95
C LYS A 317 -18.84 17.91 -1.80
N ILE A 318 -17.65 17.38 -2.09
CA ILE A 318 -17.45 16.21 -2.97
C ILE A 318 -18.38 15.05 -2.61
N SER A 319 -18.48 14.71 -1.32
CA SER A 319 -19.33 13.61 -0.85
C SER A 319 -20.81 13.80 -1.16
N VAL A 320 -21.33 15.03 -1.07
CA VAL A 320 -22.74 15.34 -1.29
C VAL A 320 -23.08 15.27 -2.77
N GLU A 321 -22.24 15.85 -3.61
CA GLU A 321 -22.42 15.81 -5.07
C GLU A 321 -22.25 14.38 -5.61
N LEU A 322 -21.22 13.67 -5.14
CA LEU A 322 -20.99 12.27 -5.50
C LEU A 322 -22.18 11.37 -5.13
N ARG A 323 -22.78 11.56 -3.94
CA ARG A 323 -23.88 10.73 -3.50
C ARG A 323 -25.15 10.88 -4.35
N LYS A 324 -25.29 11.96 -5.13
CA LYS A 324 -26.40 12.12 -6.10
C LYS A 324 -26.31 11.17 -7.29
N VAL A 325 -25.09 10.73 -7.62
CA VAL A 325 -24.81 9.90 -8.81
C VAL A 325 -24.27 8.52 -8.47
N PHE A 326 -23.83 8.30 -7.23
CA PHE A 326 -23.21 7.05 -6.78
C PHE A 326 -23.96 6.44 -5.59
N ASN A 327 -24.56 5.27 -5.81
CA ASN A 327 -25.31 4.51 -4.80
C ASN A 327 -24.48 3.40 -4.12
N GLY A 328 -23.25 3.15 -4.58
CA GLY A 328 -22.37 2.13 -4.01
C GLY A 328 -21.79 2.53 -2.64
N LEU A 329 -20.84 1.73 -2.16
CA LEU A 329 -20.26 1.92 -0.84
C LEU A 329 -19.39 3.18 -0.80
N LEU A 330 -19.75 4.18 0.00
CA LEU A 330 -18.96 5.40 0.17
C LEU A 330 -18.34 5.48 1.56
N VAL A 331 -17.03 5.63 1.57
CA VAL A 331 -16.24 5.80 2.78
C VAL A 331 -15.75 7.24 2.87
N GLY A 332 -16.02 7.91 3.98
CA GLY A 332 -15.54 9.26 4.26
C GLY A 332 -14.42 9.28 5.30
N PHE A 333 -13.65 10.37 5.33
CA PHE A 333 -12.71 10.68 6.41
C PHE A 333 -13.14 11.96 7.14
N ALA A 334 -12.92 12.00 8.45
CA ALA A 334 -13.21 13.14 9.31
C ALA A 334 -12.02 13.42 10.24
N ALA A 335 -11.30 14.50 9.96
CA ALA A 335 -10.33 15.07 10.89
C ALA A 335 -11.05 16.11 11.75
N GLU A 336 -11.12 15.88 13.06
CA GLU A 336 -11.74 16.79 14.03
C GLU A 336 -10.73 17.23 15.08
N THR A 337 -10.96 18.38 15.73
CA THR A 337 -10.20 18.82 16.90
C THR A 337 -11.04 18.63 18.15
N THR A 338 -10.89 17.47 18.79
CA THR A 338 -11.70 17.12 19.97
C THR A 338 -10.96 17.20 21.28
N PHE A 339 -9.66 17.52 21.24
CA PHE A 339 -8.79 17.65 22.41
C PHE A 339 -8.86 16.40 23.31
N GLY A 340 -8.91 15.21 22.70
CA GLY A 340 -8.94 13.92 23.38
C GLY A 340 -10.32 13.41 23.80
N SER A 341 -11.41 14.12 23.49
CA SER A 341 -12.76 13.63 23.79
C SER A 341 -13.26 12.62 22.75
N ASN A 342 -13.06 11.34 23.02
CA ASN A 342 -13.49 10.24 22.14
C ASN A 342 -15.01 10.25 21.87
N ASN A 343 -15.83 10.49 22.90
CA ASN A 343 -17.29 10.56 22.74
C ASN A 343 -17.72 11.69 21.80
N LYS A 344 -17.05 12.85 21.90
CA LYS A 344 -17.32 13.99 21.00
C LYS A 344 -16.90 13.68 19.57
N LEU A 345 -15.75 13.03 19.37
CA LEU A 345 -15.28 12.61 18.05
C LEU A 345 -16.27 11.66 17.37
N ILE A 346 -16.72 10.64 18.10
CA ILE A 346 -17.70 9.66 17.60
C ILE A 346 -19.02 10.35 17.25
N ALA A 347 -19.54 11.22 18.13
CA ALA A 347 -20.79 11.94 17.87
C ALA A 347 -20.72 12.83 16.61
N LEU A 348 -19.64 13.60 16.45
CA LEU A 348 -19.41 14.43 15.26
C LEU A 348 -19.29 13.58 13.99
N ALA A 349 -18.60 12.45 14.09
CA ALA A 349 -18.44 11.53 12.97
C ALA A 349 -19.77 10.89 12.55
N GLN A 350 -20.61 10.45 13.49
CA GLN A 350 -21.95 9.93 13.21
C GLN A 350 -22.86 10.97 12.56
N GLU A 351 -22.82 12.22 13.05
CA GLU A 351 -23.58 13.32 12.45
C GLU A 351 -23.12 13.57 11.01
N LYS A 352 -21.81 13.62 10.77
CA LYS A 352 -21.21 13.82 9.44
C LYS A 352 -21.52 12.65 8.51
N LEU A 353 -21.49 11.41 8.99
CA LEU A 353 -21.85 10.21 8.25
C LEU A 353 -23.27 10.32 7.70
N ARG A 354 -24.24 10.65 8.54
CA ARG A 354 -25.64 10.83 8.13
C ARG A 354 -25.81 12.02 7.17
N LYS A 355 -25.25 13.18 7.50
CA LYS A 355 -25.40 14.42 6.69
C LYS A 355 -24.77 14.32 5.31
N ARG A 356 -23.65 13.60 5.17
CA ARG A 356 -22.92 13.45 3.90
C ARG A 356 -23.25 12.15 3.16
N GLY A 357 -24.15 11.33 3.71
CA GLY A 357 -24.57 10.06 3.14
C GLY A 357 -23.44 9.05 3.05
N PHE A 358 -22.50 9.03 4.00
CA PHE A 358 -21.47 7.99 4.04
C PHE A 358 -22.05 6.68 4.59
N ASN A 359 -21.51 5.56 4.11
CA ASN A 359 -21.78 4.25 4.72
C ASN A 359 -20.78 3.95 5.83
N ILE A 360 -19.54 4.38 5.66
CA ILE A 360 -18.46 4.24 6.63
C ILE A 360 -17.76 5.60 6.75
N ILE A 361 -17.38 5.98 7.96
CA ILE A 361 -16.56 7.16 8.22
C ILE A 361 -15.37 6.79 9.11
N VAL A 362 -14.18 7.24 8.71
CA VAL A 362 -12.96 7.11 9.50
C VAL A 362 -12.68 8.45 10.17
N ALA A 363 -12.83 8.50 11.49
CA ALA A 363 -12.67 9.71 12.27
C ALA A 363 -11.36 9.70 13.07
N ASN A 364 -10.65 10.82 13.09
CA ASN A 364 -9.41 10.95 13.86
C ASN A 364 -9.29 12.34 14.48
N ASP A 365 -8.73 12.41 15.70
CA ASP A 365 -8.42 13.67 16.36
C ASP A 365 -7.08 14.21 15.88
N VAL A 366 -7.11 15.33 15.15
CA VAL A 366 -5.89 15.99 14.63
C VAL A 366 -5.34 17.07 15.57
N SER A 367 -5.86 17.20 16.78
CA SER A 367 -5.28 18.12 17.78
C SER A 367 -3.91 17.66 18.29
N ARG A 368 -3.53 16.40 18.01
CA ARG A 368 -2.26 15.80 18.43
C ARG A 368 -1.22 15.83 17.30
N PRO A 369 0.03 16.25 17.56
CA PRO A 369 1.05 16.33 16.52
C PRO A 369 1.62 14.96 16.11
N ASP A 370 1.44 13.92 16.93
CA ASP A 370 2.02 12.59 16.71
C ASP A 370 1.18 11.67 15.82
N VAL A 371 -0.03 12.11 15.43
CA VAL A 371 -0.99 11.38 14.58
C VAL A 371 -1.61 12.29 13.51
N GLY A 372 -2.03 11.74 12.38
CA GLY A 372 -2.79 12.48 11.36
C GLY A 372 -2.00 12.88 10.10
N PHE A 373 -2.19 14.12 9.62
CA PHE A 373 -1.82 14.51 8.25
C PHE A 373 -0.32 14.40 7.93
N SER A 374 0.55 14.75 8.88
CA SER A 374 2.02 14.80 8.68
C SER A 374 2.80 13.67 9.38
N SER A 375 2.10 12.71 10.01
CA SER A 375 2.70 11.56 10.71
C SER A 375 2.60 10.27 9.88
N ASP A 376 3.49 9.30 10.09
CA ASP A 376 3.35 7.93 9.56
C ASP A 376 2.30 7.10 10.32
N PHE A 377 1.91 7.59 11.49
CA PHE A 377 0.93 6.97 12.37
C PHE A 377 -0.39 7.74 12.34
N ASN A 378 -1.47 7.03 12.64
CA ASN A 378 -2.75 7.63 12.95
C ASN A 378 -3.44 6.82 14.04
N GLU A 379 -4.44 7.42 14.68
CA GLU A 379 -5.32 6.76 15.64
C GLU A 379 -6.74 7.12 15.22
N VAL A 380 -7.57 6.11 14.97
CA VAL A 380 -8.85 6.33 14.29
C VAL A 380 -10.00 5.57 14.94
N TYR A 381 -11.20 6.11 14.77
CA TYR A 381 -12.45 5.40 14.96
C TYR A 381 -13.06 5.13 13.59
N ILE A 382 -13.33 3.87 13.27
CA ILE A 382 -14.09 3.49 12.07
C ILE A 382 -15.53 3.26 12.50
N ILE A 383 -16.44 4.07 11.97
CA ILE A 383 -17.85 4.05 12.30
C ILE A 383 -18.64 3.76 11.02
N ASP A 384 -19.69 2.96 11.09
CA ASP A 384 -20.56 2.69 9.95
C ASP A 384 -22.03 3.03 10.20
N ASP A 385 -22.82 2.94 9.14
CA ASP A 385 -24.27 3.16 9.13
C ASP A 385 -25.09 1.98 9.71
N ARG A 386 -24.44 0.90 10.14
CA ARG A 386 -25.04 -0.29 10.78
C ARG A 386 -24.74 -0.37 12.28
N GLY A 387 -24.01 0.60 12.84
CA GLY A 387 -23.71 0.69 14.27
C GLY A 387 -22.32 0.18 14.68
N LEU A 388 -21.45 -0.17 13.75
CA LEU A 388 -20.03 -0.39 14.03
C LEU A 388 -19.41 0.89 14.57
N ALA A 389 -18.61 0.75 15.63
CA ALA A 389 -17.73 1.79 16.14
C ALA A 389 -16.44 1.13 16.66
N GLU A 390 -15.48 0.95 15.76
CA GLU A 390 -14.21 0.27 16.06
C GLU A 390 -13.09 1.29 16.29
N HIS A 391 -12.42 1.19 17.44
CA HIS A 391 -11.22 1.97 17.73
C HIS A 391 -9.97 1.23 17.25
N ILE A 392 -9.18 1.90 16.42
CA ILE A 392 -7.83 1.45 16.06
C ILE A 392 -6.85 2.35 16.80
N PRO A 393 -6.07 1.81 17.76
CA PRO A 393 -5.08 2.58 18.51
C PRO A 393 -3.98 3.09 17.56
N LYS A 394 -3.14 4.01 18.05
CA LYS A 394 -2.02 4.57 17.28
C LYS A 394 -1.24 3.49 16.53
N SER A 395 -1.39 3.49 15.21
CA SER A 395 -0.87 2.45 14.32
C SER A 395 -0.34 3.07 13.03
N PRO A 396 0.58 2.40 12.32
CA PRO A 396 0.96 2.81 10.98
C PRO A 396 -0.25 2.92 10.06
N LYS A 397 -0.25 3.89 9.16
CA LYS A 397 -1.34 4.09 8.17
C LYS A 397 -1.64 2.85 7.34
N SER A 398 -0.66 1.98 7.09
CA SER A 398 -0.87 0.69 6.40
C SER A 398 -1.75 -0.28 7.18
N VAL A 399 -1.62 -0.32 8.52
CA VAL A 399 -2.46 -1.17 9.38
C VAL A 399 -3.91 -0.70 9.36
N ILE A 400 -4.11 0.63 9.41
CA ILE A 400 -5.43 1.25 9.34
C ILE A 400 -6.05 1.01 7.95
N ALA A 401 -5.27 1.18 6.88
CA ALA A 401 -5.71 0.91 5.51
C ALA A 401 -6.18 -0.55 5.36
N ARG A 402 -5.42 -1.51 5.89
CA ARG A 402 -5.81 -2.93 5.88
C ARG A 402 -7.12 -3.17 6.62
N ARG A 403 -7.25 -2.66 7.84
CA ARG A 403 -8.46 -2.88 8.63
C ARG A 403 -9.68 -2.23 7.99
N LEU A 404 -9.53 -1.02 7.45
CA LEU A 404 -10.57 -0.36 6.67
C LEU A 404 -11.01 -1.21 5.48
N LEU A 405 -10.05 -1.76 4.72
CA LEU A 405 -10.36 -2.60 3.56
C LEU A 405 -10.98 -3.96 3.94
N ASP A 406 -10.72 -4.48 5.15
CA ASP A 406 -11.45 -5.64 5.67
C ASP A 406 -12.94 -5.31 5.83
N ILE A 407 -13.25 -4.15 6.41
CA ILE A 407 -14.64 -3.68 6.62
C ILE A 407 -15.30 -3.39 5.25
N VAL A 408 -14.58 -2.75 4.33
CA VAL A 408 -15.06 -2.47 2.96
C VAL A 408 -15.38 -3.77 2.23
N ARG A 409 -14.49 -4.77 2.28
CA ARG A 409 -14.72 -6.09 1.68
C ARG A 409 -15.98 -6.72 2.21
N ASP A 410 -16.09 -6.83 3.53
CA ASP A 410 -17.24 -7.50 4.17
C ASP A 410 -18.54 -6.79 3.79
N ARG A 411 -18.50 -5.46 3.73
CA ARG A 411 -19.66 -4.65 3.36
C ARG A 411 -20.08 -4.81 1.90
N VAL A 412 -19.14 -4.84 0.96
CA VAL A 412 -19.41 -5.09 -0.46
C VAL A 412 -19.91 -6.52 -0.69
N MET A 413 -19.34 -7.50 0.02
CA MET A 413 -19.73 -8.91 -0.09
C MET A 413 -21.01 -9.27 0.69
N GLY A 414 -21.69 -8.28 1.30
CA GLY A 414 -22.94 -8.48 2.01
C GLY A 414 -22.82 -9.26 3.34
N ARG A 415 -21.64 -9.25 3.96
CA ARG A 415 -21.38 -9.86 5.27
C ARG A 415 -21.64 -8.91 6.43
#